data_AF-A0A963MV29-F1
#
_entry.id   AF-A0A963MV29-F1
#
_cell.length_a   1.000
_cell.length_b   1.000
_cell.length_c   1.000
_cell.angle_alpha   90.00
_cell.angle_beta   90.00
_cell.angle_gamma   90.00
#
_symmetry.space_group_name_H-M   'P 1'
#
loop_
_entity.id
_entity.type
_entity.pdbx_description
1 polymer ?
#
loop_
_entity_poly.entity_id
_entity_poly.type
_entity_poly.pdbx_seq_one_letter_code
_entity_poly.pdbx_strand_id
1 'polypeptide(L)'
;MKTTPLPHTALAGRLGAGVLALLLSGCATLGPDYLAPATVAPPAWHAAPADGVAAGTAAIERWWQQLGDAQLSALVEQALRANPDLQSARAAVRASRALERVATAGQGPTLGASGSTGASQRGDAAVSESWTAGFDAGWELDV
;
A
#
# COMPACT_ATOMS: atom_id res chain seq x y z
N MET A 1 57.48 36.21 5.59
CA MET A 1 56.21 35.67 5.06
C MET A 1 56.11 34.23 5.50
N LYS A 2 55.23 33.91 6.46
CA LYS A 2 55.09 32.59 7.07
C LYS A 2 53.86 31.93 6.44
N THR A 3 54.08 30.87 5.67
CA THR A 3 53.02 30.10 4.99
C THR A 3 52.36 29.16 6.00
N THR A 4 51.11 29.40 6.33
CA THR A 4 50.26 28.47 7.09
C THR A 4 49.75 27.37 6.15
N PRO A 5 49.99 26.07 6.44
CA PRO A 5 49.43 24.98 5.64
C PRO A 5 47.94 24.81 5.95
N LEU A 6 47.12 24.69 4.91
CA LEU A 6 45.69 24.41 5.02
C LEU A 6 45.47 22.95 5.46
N PRO A 7 44.46 22.66 6.31
CA PRO A 7 44.21 21.31 6.81
C PRO A 7 43.57 20.43 5.72
N HIS A 8 44.38 19.60 5.06
CA HIS A 8 43.94 18.65 4.02
C HIS A 8 42.88 17.64 4.53
N THR A 9 42.84 17.38 5.84
CA THR A 9 41.88 16.48 6.49
C THR A 9 40.44 16.99 6.47
N ALA A 10 40.24 18.31 6.56
CA ALA A 10 38.91 18.91 6.49
C ALA A 10 38.33 18.87 5.06
N LEU A 11 39.19 18.91 4.04
CA LEU A 11 38.79 18.84 2.64
C LEU A 11 38.34 17.41 2.26
N ALA A 12 39.06 16.39 2.75
CA ALA A 12 38.72 14.98 2.55
C ALA A 12 37.37 14.59 3.17
N GLY A 13 37.07 15.06 4.39
CA GLY A 13 35.77 14.82 5.04
C GLY A 13 34.59 15.48 4.31
N ARG A 14 34.80 16.68 3.74
CA ARG A 14 33.78 17.39 2.94
C ARG A 14 33.52 16.73 1.59
N LEU A 15 34.55 16.20 0.94
CA LEU A 15 34.43 15.43 -0.30
C LEU A 15 33.68 14.10 -0.07
N GLY A 16 33.98 13.39 1.02
CA GLY A 16 33.27 12.16 1.39
C GLY A 16 31.78 12.38 1.68
N ALA A 17 31.43 13.44 2.40
CA ALA A 17 30.04 13.81 2.67
C ALA A 17 29.28 14.20 1.38
N GLY A 18 29.94 14.90 0.45
CA GLY A 18 29.35 15.27 -0.84
C GLY A 18 29.08 14.08 -1.75
N VAL A 19 29.99 13.10 -1.81
CA VAL A 19 29.81 11.86 -2.58
C VAL A 19 28.67 11.02 -2.01
N LEU A 20 28.56 10.91 -0.68
CA LEU A 20 27.45 10.20 -0.03
C LEU A 20 26.10 10.87 -0.34
N ALA A 21 26.02 12.19 -0.31
CA ALA A 21 24.80 12.93 -0.67
C ALA A 21 24.40 12.75 -2.15
N LEU A 22 25.37 12.65 -3.06
CA LEU A 22 25.16 12.36 -4.49
C LEU A 22 24.73 10.91 -4.74
N LEU A 23 25.19 9.96 -3.93
CA LEU A 23 24.75 8.56 -4.01
C LEU A 23 23.32 8.37 -3.50
N LEU A 24 22.87 9.18 -2.54
CA LEU A 24 21.50 9.14 -2.01
C LEU A 24 20.48 9.92 -2.86
N SER A 25 20.91 10.73 -3.84
CA SER A 25 19.99 11.56 -4.64
C SER A 25 19.25 10.82 -5.76
N GLY A 26 19.47 9.50 -5.92
CA GLY A 26 18.73 8.65 -6.87
C GLY A 26 17.40 8.10 -6.33
N CYS A 27 17.12 8.30 -5.05
CA CYS A 27 16.08 7.59 -4.30
C CYS A 27 14.70 8.27 -4.27
N ALA A 28 14.25 8.84 -5.39
CA ALA A 28 12.93 9.46 -5.41
C ALA A 28 12.26 9.21 -6.75
N THR A 29 11.17 8.44 -6.69
CA THR A 29 10.14 8.24 -7.72
C THR A 29 10.55 7.45 -8.97
N LEU A 30 10.44 6.11 -8.88
CA LEU A 30 10.38 5.24 -10.06
C LEU A 30 8.94 5.19 -10.58
N GLY A 31 8.59 6.17 -11.42
CA GLY A 31 7.36 6.14 -12.21
C GLY A 31 6.96 7.53 -12.70
N PRO A 32 6.54 7.69 -13.96
CA PRO A 32 5.96 8.94 -14.39
C PRO A 32 4.68 9.20 -13.59
N ASP A 33 4.41 10.48 -13.30
CA ASP A 33 3.13 10.87 -12.73
C ASP A 33 1.98 10.30 -13.56
N TYR A 34 0.91 9.88 -12.89
CA TYR A 34 -0.26 9.38 -13.59
C TYR A 34 -0.83 10.46 -14.52
N LEU A 35 -0.81 10.17 -15.83
CA LEU A 35 -1.47 10.99 -16.83
C LEU A 35 -2.75 10.27 -17.26
N ALA A 36 -3.90 10.89 -16.99
CA ALA A 36 -5.19 10.39 -17.43
C ALA A 36 -5.18 10.23 -18.97
N PRO A 37 -5.56 9.06 -19.51
CA PRO A 37 -5.63 8.88 -20.95
C PRO A 37 -6.59 9.89 -21.58
N ALA A 38 -6.19 10.48 -22.71
CA ALA A 38 -7.08 11.32 -23.48
C ALA A 38 -8.28 10.49 -23.98
N THR A 39 -9.49 10.88 -23.59
CA THR A 39 -10.71 10.22 -24.04
C THR A 39 -11.08 10.70 -25.43
N VAL A 40 -11.16 9.80 -26.39
CA VAL A 40 -11.72 10.09 -27.72
C VAL A 40 -13.23 9.94 -27.66
N ALA A 41 -13.91 10.96 -27.13
CA ALA A 41 -15.36 11.04 -27.10
C ALA A 41 -15.80 12.44 -27.56
N PRO A 42 -16.98 12.57 -28.18
CA PRO A 42 -17.56 13.88 -28.46
C PRO A 42 -17.72 14.70 -27.16
N PRO A 43 -17.51 16.02 -27.19
CA PRO A 43 -17.61 16.87 -26.01
C PRO A 43 -19.04 16.96 -25.46
N ALA A 44 -20.04 16.57 -26.24
CA ALA A 44 -21.44 16.53 -25.85
C ALA A 44 -22.17 15.39 -26.56
N TRP A 45 -23.26 14.94 -25.94
CA TRP A 45 -24.24 14.07 -26.58
C TRP A 45 -24.95 14.83 -27.69
N HIS A 46 -25.24 14.16 -28.81
CA HIS A 46 -25.97 14.77 -29.94
C HIS A 46 -27.42 15.11 -29.62
N ALA A 47 -28.03 14.39 -28.67
CA ALA A 47 -29.40 14.62 -28.22
C ALA A 47 -29.40 15.47 -26.95
N ALA A 48 -30.26 16.47 -26.91
CA ALA A 48 -30.58 17.18 -25.67
C ALA A 48 -31.27 16.20 -24.70
N PRO A 49 -30.99 16.29 -23.39
CA PRO A 49 -31.75 15.56 -22.38
C PRO A 49 -33.24 15.84 -22.52
N ALA A 50 -34.09 14.82 -22.34
CA ALA A 50 -35.53 14.99 -22.34
C ALA A 50 -35.97 15.94 -21.21
N ASP A 51 -37.03 16.71 -21.47
CA ASP A 51 -37.62 17.62 -20.47
C ASP A 51 -37.96 16.87 -19.18
N GLY A 52 -37.48 17.38 -18.04
CA GLY A 52 -37.68 16.77 -16.72
C GLY A 52 -36.56 15.86 -16.22
N VAL A 53 -35.53 15.57 -17.04
CA VAL A 53 -34.31 14.88 -16.59
C VAL A 53 -33.38 15.89 -15.92
N ALA A 54 -33.47 16.02 -14.59
CA ALA A 54 -32.53 16.83 -13.83
C ALA A 54 -31.17 16.13 -13.75
N ALA A 55 -30.12 16.77 -14.29
CA ALA A 55 -28.74 16.34 -14.09
C ALA A 55 -28.36 16.53 -12.62
N GLY A 56 -28.39 15.44 -11.84
CA GLY A 56 -28.03 15.45 -10.42
C GLY A 56 -27.46 14.09 -10.00
N THR A 57 -26.40 14.12 -9.20
CA THR A 57 -25.69 12.92 -8.73
C THR A 57 -26.53 12.05 -7.79
N ALA A 58 -27.38 12.67 -6.97
CA ALA A 58 -28.27 11.96 -6.04
C ALA A 58 -29.34 11.11 -6.76
N ALA A 59 -29.64 11.38 -8.02
CA ALA A 59 -30.66 10.67 -8.78
C ALA A 59 -30.19 9.29 -9.31
N ILE A 60 -28.87 9.08 -9.44
CA ILE A 60 -28.32 7.86 -10.04
C ILE A 60 -28.24 6.71 -9.02
N GLU A 61 -27.91 6.99 -7.77
CA GLU A 61 -27.76 5.95 -6.72
C GLU A 61 -29.02 5.08 -6.57
N ARG A 62 -30.20 5.70 -6.77
CA ARG A 62 -31.50 5.03 -6.73
C ARG A 62 -32.31 5.27 -8.01
N TRP A 63 -31.64 5.20 -9.16
CA TRP A 63 -32.23 5.47 -10.47
C TRP A 63 -33.56 4.74 -10.71
N TRP A 64 -33.73 3.52 -10.19
CA TRP A 64 -34.94 2.71 -10.37
C TRP A 64 -36.19 3.34 -9.73
N GLN A 65 -36.04 4.23 -8.74
CA GLN A 65 -37.17 4.91 -8.11
C GLN A 65 -37.86 5.89 -9.07
N GLN A 66 -37.15 6.37 -10.09
CA GLN A 66 -37.70 7.28 -11.10
C GLN A 66 -38.74 6.59 -12.01
N LEU A 67 -38.78 5.26 -12.00
CA LEU A 67 -39.76 4.48 -12.76
C LEU A 67 -41.16 4.48 -12.13
N GLY A 68 -41.29 4.92 -10.86
CA GLY A 68 -42.58 4.99 -10.17
C GLY A 68 -43.22 3.64 -9.82
N ASP A 69 -42.46 2.55 -9.90
CA ASP A 69 -42.93 1.19 -9.59
C ASP A 69 -42.47 0.75 -8.18
N ALA A 70 -43.44 0.63 -7.27
CA ALA A 70 -43.21 0.23 -5.89
C ALA A 70 -42.80 -1.25 -5.75
N GLN A 71 -43.31 -2.14 -6.62
CA GLN A 71 -42.94 -3.55 -6.60
C GLN A 71 -41.50 -3.73 -7.07
N LEU A 72 -41.13 -3.09 -8.19
CA LEU A 72 -39.76 -3.07 -8.68
C LEU A 72 -38.79 -2.53 -7.62
N SER A 73 -39.16 -1.42 -6.98
CA SER A 73 -38.33 -0.80 -5.94
C SER A 73 -38.09 -1.75 -4.77
N ALA A 74 -39.12 -2.49 -4.32
CA ALA A 74 -38.97 -3.47 -3.27
C ALA A 74 -38.04 -4.63 -3.65
N LEU A 75 -38.13 -5.10 -4.91
CA LEU A 75 -37.28 -6.18 -5.43
C LEU A 75 -35.81 -5.75 -5.53
N VAL A 76 -35.53 -4.54 -6.04
CA VAL A 76 -34.16 -4.01 -6.12
C VAL A 76 -33.57 -3.86 -4.73
N GLU A 77 -34.32 -3.31 -3.78
CA GLU A 77 -33.89 -3.16 -2.39
C GLU A 77 -33.60 -4.51 -1.71
N GLN A 78 -34.42 -5.54 -1.98
CA GLN A 78 -34.16 -6.90 -1.50
C GLN A 78 -32.88 -7.48 -2.13
N ALA A 79 -32.69 -7.30 -3.43
CA ALA A 79 -31.48 -7.73 -4.12
C ALA A 79 -30.24 -7.04 -3.57
N LEU A 80 -30.24 -5.72 -3.40
CA LEU A 80 -29.09 -4.98 -2.85
C LEU A 80 -28.67 -5.46 -1.46
N ARG A 81 -29.61 -5.93 -0.63
CA ARG A 81 -29.31 -6.48 0.70
C ARG A 81 -28.74 -7.89 0.67
N ALA A 82 -29.17 -8.73 -0.27
CA ALA A 82 -28.93 -10.18 -0.23
C ALA A 82 -28.22 -10.75 -1.47
N ASN A 83 -27.78 -9.93 -2.43
CA ASN A 83 -27.15 -10.40 -3.66
C ASN A 83 -25.74 -10.99 -3.39
N PRO A 84 -25.51 -12.28 -3.68
CA PRO A 84 -24.21 -12.93 -3.52
C PRO A 84 -23.09 -12.33 -4.38
N ASP A 85 -23.39 -11.80 -5.55
CA ASP A 85 -22.41 -11.17 -6.44
C ASP A 85 -21.88 -9.87 -5.82
N LEU A 86 -22.76 -9.07 -5.20
CA LEU A 86 -22.34 -7.86 -4.48
C LEU A 86 -21.48 -8.20 -3.25
N GLN A 87 -21.83 -9.27 -2.53
CA GLN A 87 -21.02 -9.76 -1.43
C GLN A 87 -19.63 -10.21 -1.90
N SER A 88 -19.57 -10.91 -3.03
CA SER A 88 -18.33 -11.37 -3.67
C SER A 88 -17.47 -10.20 -4.13
N ALA A 89 -18.05 -9.21 -4.80
CA ALA A 89 -17.36 -7.97 -5.20
C ALA A 89 -16.78 -7.22 -3.98
N ARG A 90 -17.56 -7.09 -2.89
CA ARG A 90 -17.09 -6.48 -1.64
C ARG A 90 -15.97 -7.29 -0.97
N ALA A 91 -16.00 -8.62 -1.08
CA ALA A 91 -14.91 -9.48 -0.61
C ALA A 91 -13.64 -9.28 -1.44
N ALA A 92 -13.76 -9.18 -2.78
CA ALA A 92 -12.63 -8.92 -3.67
C ALA A 92 -11.93 -7.58 -3.35
N VAL A 93 -12.69 -6.50 -3.11
CA VAL A 93 -12.11 -5.21 -2.69
C VAL A 93 -11.38 -5.33 -1.35
N ARG A 94 -11.94 -6.07 -0.38
CA ARG A 94 -11.27 -6.32 0.91
C ARG A 94 -9.98 -7.12 0.76
N ALA A 95 -9.97 -8.12 -0.12
CA ALA A 95 -8.79 -8.92 -0.43
C ALA A 95 -7.68 -8.07 -1.07
N SER A 96 -8.02 -7.24 -2.07
CA SER A 96 -7.08 -6.31 -2.70
C SER A 96 -6.43 -5.37 -1.68
N ARG A 97 -7.22 -4.76 -0.77
CA ARG A 97 -6.68 -3.91 0.31
C ARG A 97 -5.84 -4.69 1.32
N ALA A 98 -6.13 -5.97 1.55
CA ALA A 98 -5.30 -6.80 2.42
C ALA A 98 -3.93 -7.08 1.79
N LEU A 99 -3.91 -7.36 0.48
CA LEU A 99 -2.67 -7.53 -0.27
C LEU A 99 -1.83 -6.25 -0.30
N GLU A 100 -2.47 -5.09 -0.49
CA GLU A 100 -1.81 -3.79 -0.39
C GLU A 100 -1.16 -3.60 0.99
N ARG A 101 -1.88 -3.88 2.09
CA ARG A 101 -1.30 -3.83 3.44
C ARG A 101 -0.14 -4.79 3.66
N VAL A 102 -0.17 -5.99 3.07
CA VAL A 102 0.95 -6.93 3.15
C VAL A 102 2.16 -6.39 2.37
N ALA A 103 1.93 -5.83 1.19
CA ALA A 103 2.99 -5.22 0.38
C ALA A 103 3.61 -4.01 1.07
N THR A 104 2.81 -3.13 1.68
CA THR A 104 3.32 -1.97 2.42
C THR A 104 3.95 -2.35 3.76
N ALA A 105 3.49 -3.43 4.42
CA ALA A 105 4.14 -3.94 5.63
C ALA A 105 5.59 -4.38 5.38
N GLY A 106 5.91 -4.83 4.17
CA GLY A 106 7.29 -5.16 3.79
C GLY A 106 8.25 -3.97 3.77
N GLN A 107 7.75 -2.74 3.76
CA GLN A 107 8.55 -1.51 3.83
C GLN A 107 8.87 -1.11 5.28
N GLY A 108 8.23 -1.74 6.26
CA GLY A 108 8.47 -1.52 7.69
C GLY A 108 9.39 -2.57 8.31
N PRO A 109 9.83 -2.38 9.56
CA PRO A 109 10.61 -3.37 10.27
C PRO A 109 9.79 -4.64 10.54
N THR A 110 10.42 -5.80 10.36
CA THR A 110 9.92 -7.08 10.85
C THR A 110 10.38 -7.28 12.29
N LEU A 111 9.51 -7.86 13.12
CA LEU A 111 9.78 -8.16 14.52
C LEU A 111 9.62 -9.67 14.75
N GLY A 112 10.66 -10.29 15.29
CA GLY A 112 10.71 -11.70 15.63
C GLY A 112 10.77 -11.91 17.15
N ALA A 113 10.13 -12.98 17.62
CA ALA A 113 10.32 -13.51 18.96
C ALA A 113 10.36 -15.03 18.88
N SER A 114 11.29 -15.65 19.59
CA SER A 114 11.49 -17.10 19.56
C SER A 114 11.82 -17.64 20.94
N GLY A 115 11.49 -18.91 21.14
CA GLY A 115 11.85 -19.67 22.33
C GLY A 115 12.11 -21.11 21.94
N SER A 116 13.18 -21.70 22.47
CA SER A 116 13.52 -23.10 22.24
C SER A 116 14.08 -23.73 23.49
N THR A 117 13.90 -25.05 23.59
CA THR A 117 14.55 -25.88 24.59
C THR A 117 15.25 -27.01 23.86
N GLY A 118 16.40 -27.43 24.38
CA GLY A 118 17.17 -28.54 23.85
C GLY A 118 17.73 -29.36 24.99
N ALA A 119 17.82 -30.66 24.77
CA ALA A 119 18.57 -31.56 25.64
C ALA A 119 19.61 -32.28 24.78
N SER A 120 20.85 -32.36 25.26
CA SER A 120 21.90 -33.12 24.59
C SER A 120 22.59 -34.05 25.57
N GLN A 121 22.90 -35.25 25.10
CA GLN A 121 23.60 -36.27 25.87
C GLN A 121 24.69 -36.88 25.00
N ARG A 122 25.90 -37.05 25.55
CA ARG A 122 27.03 -37.66 24.85
C ARG A 122 27.45 -38.94 25.57
N GLY A 123 27.10 -40.09 25.00
CA GLY A 123 27.34 -41.38 25.66
C GLY A 123 26.60 -41.45 27.00
N ASP A 124 27.27 -41.97 28.03
CA ASP A 124 26.71 -42.08 29.39
C ASP A 124 26.82 -40.78 30.21
N ALA A 125 27.16 -39.65 29.57
CA ALA A 125 27.23 -38.37 30.26
C ALA A 125 25.86 -37.92 30.79
N ALA A 126 25.87 -37.08 31.83
CA ALA A 126 24.64 -36.43 32.30
C ALA A 126 23.99 -35.62 31.18
N VAL A 127 22.65 -35.66 31.10
CA VAL A 127 21.88 -34.89 30.13
C VAL A 127 22.07 -33.41 30.41
N SER A 128 22.47 -32.65 29.37
CA SER A 128 22.57 -31.19 29.42
C SER A 128 21.33 -30.59 28.79
N GLU A 129 20.57 -29.85 29.58
CA GLU A 129 19.41 -29.09 29.10
C GLU A 129 19.80 -27.63 28.84
N SER A 130 19.18 -27.04 27.81
CA SER A 130 19.30 -25.65 27.47
C SER A 130 17.93 -25.05 27.17
N TRP A 131 17.79 -23.78 27.52
CA TRP A 131 16.59 -22.98 27.32
C TRP A 131 17.03 -21.64 26.72
N THR A 132 16.48 -21.29 25.58
CA THR A 132 16.81 -20.07 24.85
C THR A 132 15.53 -19.30 24.58
N ALA A 133 15.55 -18.00 24.82
CA ALA A 133 14.52 -17.07 24.40
C ALA A 133 15.18 -15.87 23.73
N GLY A 134 14.57 -15.35 22.68
CA GLY A 134 15.14 -14.25 21.90
C GLY A 134 14.06 -13.39 21.28
N PHE A 135 14.43 -12.14 20.98
CA PHE A 135 13.67 -11.23 20.14
C PHE A 135 14.63 -10.58 19.17
N ASP A 136 14.14 -10.25 17.98
CA ASP A 136 14.92 -9.64 16.92
C ASP A 136 14.06 -8.65 16.12
N ALA A 137 14.73 -7.74 15.43
CA ALA A 137 14.11 -6.81 14.52
C ALA A 137 15.00 -6.64 13.30
N GLY A 138 14.41 -6.65 12.11
CA GLY A 138 15.10 -6.44 10.83
C GLY A 138 14.35 -5.43 9.97
N TRP A 139 15.08 -4.64 9.18
CA TRP A 139 14.47 -3.68 8.25
C TRP A 139 15.39 -3.43 7.07
N GLU A 140 14.79 -3.34 5.87
CA GLU A 140 15.49 -2.94 4.65
C GLU A 140 15.17 -1.47 4.36
N LEU A 141 16.22 -0.65 4.25
CA LEU A 141 16.08 0.76 3.91
C LEU A 141 15.89 0.88 2.40
N ASP A 142 14.79 1.49 1.97
CA ASP A 142 14.57 1.84 0.57
C ASP A 142 15.49 3.03 0.22
N VAL A 143 16.65 2.76 -0.41
CA VAL A 143 17.69 3.71 -0.89
C VAL A 143 17.91 3.62 -2.40
#